data_AF-A0A3B9MVR9-F1
#
_entry.id   AF-A0A3B9MVR9-F1
#
_cell.length_a   1.000
_cell.length_b   1.000
_cell.length_c   1.000
_cell.angle_alpha   90.00
_cell.angle_beta   90.00
_cell.angle_gamma   90.00
#
_symmetry.space_group_name_H-M   'P 1'
#
loop_
_entity.id
_entity.type
_entity.pdbx_description
1 polymer ?
#
loop_
_entity_poly.entity_id
_entity_poly.type
_entity_poly.pdbx_seq_one_letter_code
_entity_poly.pdbx_strand_id
1 'polypeptide(L)'
;MQKRTISTDKTIEDERIEGSLRPQRMEDYIGQSKAKETLDIYIKAAKKRDDALDHILFYGPPGLGKTTLAGVIANEVGSHLKVTSGPAIEKPGDMAAILNGLSDKDVLFIDEIHRLNRQVEEVLYPAMEDYCIDIMIGKGPTAKSIRLDLPKFTLIGATTRAGLLTAPLRDRFGVIEHLEFYSIDELKLIIKHS
;
A
#
# COMPACT_ATOMS: atom_id res chain seq x y z
N MET A 1 28.93 -18.22 -31.62
CA MET A 1 28.48 -17.55 -30.38
C MET A 1 27.06 -17.04 -30.61
N GLN A 2 26.06 -17.62 -29.96
CA GLN A 2 24.70 -17.08 -30.01
C GLN A 2 24.71 -15.69 -29.36
N LYS A 3 24.21 -14.68 -30.08
CA LYS A 3 23.97 -13.33 -29.57
C LYS A 3 23.03 -13.47 -28.36
N ARG A 4 23.51 -13.13 -27.17
CA ARG A 4 22.62 -12.89 -26.03
C ARG A 4 21.80 -11.66 -26.35
N THR A 5 20.55 -11.86 -26.74
CA THR A 5 19.58 -10.77 -26.86
C THR A 5 19.22 -10.34 -25.44
N ILE A 6 19.67 -9.16 -25.03
CA ILE A 6 19.25 -8.56 -23.77
C ILE A 6 17.87 -7.97 -24.04
N SER A 7 16.83 -8.59 -23.46
CA SER A 7 15.48 -8.02 -23.42
C SER A 7 15.22 -7.40 -22.06
N THR A 8 14.47 -6.29 -22.03
CA THR A 8 14.00 -5.62 -20.81
C THR A 8 12.62 -6.10 -20.36
N ASP A 9 12.00 -7.00 -21.12
CA ASP A 9 10.69 -7.54 -20.79
C ASP A 9 10.82 -8.50 -19.60
N LYS A 10 10.01 -8.27 -18.55
CA LYS A 10 9.95 -9.17 -17.39
C LYS A 10 9.52 -10.56 -17.85
N THR A 11 10.32 -11.56 -17.53
CA THR A 11 9.99 -12.96 -17.77
C THR A 11 9.30 -13.57 -16.55
N ILE A 12 8.61 -14.69 -16.76
CA ILE A 12 8.00 -15.48 -15.67
C ILE A 12 9.07 -15.99 -14.68
N GLU A 13 10.30 -16.21 -15.16
CA GLU A 13 11.43 -16.55 -14.29
C GLU A 13 11.86 -15.36 -13.42
N ASP A 14 11.86 -14.13 -13.96
CA ASP A 14 12.15 -12.91 -13.19
C ASP A 14 11.13 -12.68 -12.07
N GLU A 15 9.83 -12.96 -12.32
CA GLU A 15 8.77 -12.85 -11.29
C GLU A 15 8.94 -13.87 -10.17
N ARG A 16 9.31 -15.12 -10.50
CA ARG A 16 9.57 -16.17 -9.51
C ARG A 16 10.81 -15.88 -8.67
N ILE A 17 11.86 -15.36 -9.30
CA ILE A 17 13.11 -14.99 -8.62
C ILE A 17 12.86 -13.78 -7.71
N GLU A 18 12.19 -12.73 -8.19
CA GLU A 18 11.83 -11.54 -7.39
C GLU A 18 11.06 -11.91 -6.09
N GLY A 19 10.18 -12.92 -6.14
CA GLY A 19 9.45 -13.40 -4.97
C GLY A 19 10.34 -14.04 -3.89
N SER A 20 11.42 -14.72 -4.30
CA SER A 20 12.37 -15.36 -3.38
C SER A 20 13.35 -14.37 -2.71
N LEU A 21 13.66 -13.26 -3.40
CA LEU A 21 14.61 -12.26 -2.92
C LEU A 21 13.99 -11.22 -2.00
N ARG A 22 12.67 -11.01 -2.09
CA ARG A 22 11.97 -10.05 -1.25
C ARG A 22 11.61 -10.67 0.11
N PRO A 23 11.97 -10.03 1.23
CA PRO A 23 11.60 -10.51 2.55
C PRO A 23 10.08 -10.65 2.66
N GLN A 24 9.65 -11.75 3.28
CA GLN A 24 8.23 -12.05 3.48
C GLN A 24 7.76 -11.73 4.90
N ARG A 25 8.68 -11.68 5.87
CA ARG A 25 8.39 -11.42 7.27
C ARG A 25 9.16 -10.21 7.79
N MET A 26 8.68 -9.65 8.90
CA MET A 26 9.32 -8.49 9.51
C MET A 26 10.73 -8.82 10.00
N GLU A 27 10.96 -10.05 10.45
CA GLU A 27 12.29 -10.54 10.87
C GLU A 27 13.32 -10.54 9.73
N ASP A 28 12.90 -10.84 8.51
CA ASP A 28 13.77 -10.90 7.32
C ASP A 28 14.05 -9.53 6.70
N TYR A 29 13.26 -8.52 7.05
CA TYR A 29 13.40 -7.18 6.49
C TYR A 29 14.61 -6.47 7.10
N ILE A 30 15.70 -6.37 6.34
CA ILE A 30 16.94 -5.73 6.80
C ILE A 30 16.76 -4.21 6.86
N GLY A 31 17.26 -3.59 7.94
CA GLY A 31 17.24 -2.14 8.15
C GLY A 31 15.87 -1.56 8.48
N GLN A 32 15.73 -0.23 8.33
CA GLN A 32 14.51 0.51 8.68
C GLN A 32 14.05 0.30 10.14
N SER A 33 14.99 0.11 11.06
CA SER A 33 14.72 -0.34 12.44
C SER A 33 13.66 0.48 13.16
N LYS A 34 13.68 1.81 13.00
CA LYS A 34 12.69 2.71 13.60
C LYS A 34 11.27 2.43 13.10
N ALA A 35 11.08 2.35 11.78
CA ALA A 35 9.79 2.05 11.19
C ALA A 35 9.33 0.65 11.60
N LYS A 36 10.23 -0.34 11.61
CA LYS A 36 9.92 -1.72 12.05
C LYS A 36 9.44 -1.78 13.50
N GLU A 37 10.09 -1.06 14.42
CA GLU A 37 9.70 -1.00 15.82
C GLU A 37 8.30 -0.40 16.00
N THR A 38 8.03 0.73 15.34
CA THR A 38 6.69 1.32 15.36
C THR A 38 5.65 0.35 14.81
N LEU A 39 5.89 -0.23 13.63
CA LEU A 39 4.97 -1.14 12.96
C LEU A 39 4.68 -2.39 13.80
N ASP A 40 5.69 -2.96 14.47
CA ASP A 40 5.52 -4.11 15.36
C ASP A 40 4.54 -3.82 16.51
N ILE A 41 4.61 -2.61 17.10
CA ILE A 41 3.69 -2.18 18.15
C ILE A 41 2.26 -2.12 17.61
N TYR A 42 2.04 -1.46 16.47
CA TYR A 42 0.71 -1.32 15.87
C TYR A 42 0.12 -2.66 15.41
N ILE A 43 0.93 -3.53 14.78
CA ILE A 43 0.51 -4.88 14.35
C ILE A 43 0.08 -5.71 15.56
N LYS A 44 0.85 -5.72 16.65
CA LYS A 44 0.49 -6.43 17.88
C LYS A 44 -0.79 -5.89 18.50
N ALA A 45 -0.97 -4.56 18.50
CA ALA A 45 -2.17 -3.93 19.01
C ALA A 45 -3.41 -4.30 18.19
N ALA A 46 -3.33 -4.25 16.86
CA ALA A 46 -4.41 -4.64 15.96
C ALA A 46 -4.79 -6.12 16.13
N LYS A 47 -3.80 -7.03 16.16
CA LYS A 47 -4.01 -8.46 16.43
C LYS A 47 -4.71 -8.72 17.76
N LYS A 48 -4.34 -8.00 18.82
CA LYS A 48 -4.97 -8.14 20.14
C LYS A 48 -6.43 -7.70 20.15
N ARG A 49 -6.80 -6.74 19.31
CA ARG A 49 -8.19 -6.26 19.15
C ARG A 49 -9.01 -7.09 18.16
N ASP A 50 -8.37 -8.02 17.44
CA ASP A 50 -8.94 -8.71 16.29
C ASP A 50 -9.56 -7.72 15.26
N ASP A 51 -8.85 -6.61 15.02
CA ASP A 51 -9.31 -5.52 14.14
C ASP A 51 -8.30 -5.26 13.02
N ALA A 52 -8.72 -4.51 11.99
CA ALA A 52 -7.81 -4.04 10.95
C ALA A 52 -6.72 -3.12 11.55
N LEU A 53 -5.57 -3.08 10.87
CA LEU A 53 -4.49 -2.17 11.21
C LEU A 53 -4.86 -0.74 10.78
N ASP A 54 -4.49 0.25 11.59
CA ASP A 54 -4.66 1.66 11.23
C ASP A 54 -3.97 1.94 9.88
N HIS A 55 -4.54 2.85 9.09
CA HIS A 55 -3.98 3.19 7.79
C HIS A 55 -2.57 3.76 7.92
N ILE A 56 -1.69 3.35 7.00
CA ILE A 56 -0.25 3.64 7.05
C ILE A 56 0.18 4.49 5.85
N LEU A 57 0.96 5.54 6.09
CA LEU A 57 1.62 6.30 5.05
C LEU A 57 3.13 6.08 5.12
N PHE A 58 3.70 5.47 4.08
CA PHE A 58 5.13 5.43 3.86
C PHE A 58 5.57 6.56 2.97
N TYR A 59 6.61 7.28 3.40
CA TYR A 59 7.28 8.25 2.54
C TYR A 59 8.79 8.12 2.59
N GLY A 60 9.43 8.50 1.49
CA GLY A 60 10.88 8.47 1.35
C GLY A 60 11.31 8.19 -0.09
N PRO A 61 12.62 8.30 -0.38
CA PRO A 61 13.19 8.05 -1.70
C PRO A 61 12.70 6.76 -2.40
N PRO A 62 12.68 6.73 -3.75
CA PRO A 62 12.37 5.50 -4.48
C PRO A 62 13.42 4.41 -4.19
N GLY A 63 13.02 3.15 -4.28
CA GLY A 63 13.92 2.00 -4.08
C GLY A 63 14.17 1.59 -2.63
N LEU A 64 13.55 2.25 -1.64
CA LEU A 64 13.74 1.90 -0.22
C LEU A 64 12.92 0.71 0.28
N GLY A 65 12.14 0.06 -0.58
CA GLY A 65 11.37 -1.13 -0.23
C GLY A 65 9.96 -0.87 0.31
N LYS A 66 9.35 0.30 0.05
CA LYS A 66 7.97 0.62 0.48
C LYS A 66 6.95 -0.46 0.11
N THR A 67 6.94 -0.90 -1.16
CA THR A 67 6.05 -1.98 -1.64
C THR A 67 6.36 -3.32 -0.97
N THR A 68 7.65 -3.61 -0.76
CA THR A 68 8.09 -4.82 -0.05
C THR A 68 7.61 -4.83 1.39
N LEU A 69 7.73 -3.71 2.09
CA LEU A 69 7.30 -3.56 3.47
C LEU A 69 5.78 -3.69 3.61
N ALA A 70 5.01 -3.19 2.64
CA ALA A 70 3.56 -3.41 2.60
C ALA A 70 3.19 -4.91 2.50
N GLY A 71 3.94 -5.67 1.68
CA GLY A 71 3.79 -7.13 1.60
C GLY A 71 4.15 -7.85 2.89
N VAL A 72 5.25 -7.44 3.53
CA VAL A 72 5.61 -7.94 4.86
C VAL A 72 4.50 -7.66 5.87
N ILE A 73 3.92 -6.47 5.89
CA ILE A 73 2.83 -6.13 6.81
C ILE A 73 1.59 -6.98 6.57
N ALA A 74 1.18 -7.16 5.31
CA ALA A 74 0.05 -8.02 4.95
C ALA A 74 0.28 -9.47 5.44
N ASN A 75 1.48 -10.01 5.26
CA ASN A 75 1.86 -11.32 5.78
C ASN A 75 1.83 -11.38 7.31
N GLU A 76 2.32 -10.34 7.99
CA GLU A 76 2.28 -10.27 9.45
C GLU A 76 0.86 -10.26 9.99
N VAL A 77 -0.06 -9.51 9.39
CA VAL A 77 -1.47 -9.47 9.81
C VAL A 77 -2.31 -10.65 9.26
N GLY A 78 -1.73 -11.48 8.39
CA GLY A 78 -2.37 -12.66 7.83
C GLY A 78 -3.48 -12.35 6.82
N SER A 79 -3.38 -11.25 6.07
CA SER A 79 -4.39 -10.83 5.09
C SER A 79 -3.84 -10.68 3.67
N HIS A 80 -4.73 -10.52 2.69
CA HIS A 80 -4.33 -10.38 1.30
C HIS A 80 -3.83 -8.97 1.00
N LEU A 81 -2.77 -8.87 0.20
CA LEU A 81 -2.27 -7.60 -0.33
C LEU A 81 -2.84 -7.33 -1.72
N LYS A 82 -3.63 -6.26 -1.85
CA LYS A 82 -4.03 -5.69 -3.13
C LYS A 82 -3.11 -4.52 -3.48
N VAL A 83 -2.37 -4.62 -4.58
CA VAL A 83 -1.43 -3.57 -5.05
C VAL A 83 -2.05 -2.77 -6.20
N THR A 84 -1.92 -1.45 -6.13
CA THR A 84 -2.22 -0.51 -7.21
C THR A 84 -1.30 0.71 -7.12
N SER A 85 -1.48 1.69 -8.01
CA SER A 85 -0.75 2.96 -7.96
C SER A 85 -1.69 4.13 -8.22
N GLY A 86 -1.36 5.30 -7.67
CA GLY A 86 -2.11 6.54 -7.87
C GLY A 86 -2.42 6.82 -9.34
N PRO A 87 -1.42 6.76 -10.25
CA PRO A 87 -1.64 6.98 -11.69
C PRO A 87 -2.52 5.93 -12.38
N ALA A 88 -2.66 4.74 -11.81
CA ALA A 88 -3.50 3.67 -12.38
C ALA A 88 -4.99 3.87 -12.05
N ILE A 89 -5.33 4.81 -11.16
CA ILE A 89 -6.71 5.07 -10.74
C ILE A 89 -7.14 6.42 -11.33
N GLU A 90 -7.89 6.36 -12.43
CA GLU A 90 -8.24 7.56 -13.19
C GLU A 90 -9.57 8.17 -12.74
N LYS A 91 -10.53 7.34 -12.31
CA LYS A 91 -11.90 7.79 -12.02
C LYS A 91 -12.40 7.29 -10.66
N PRO A 92 -13.36 8.00 -10.03
CA PRO A 92 -14.01 7.56 -8.79
C PRO A 92 -14.52 6.11 -8.84
N GLY A 93 -15.05 5.69 -9.99
CA GLY A 93 -15.54 4.32 -10.19
C GLY A 93 -14.45 3.24 -10.10
N ASP A 94 -13.22 3.55 -10.50
CA ASP A 94 -12.09 2.61 -10.43
C ASP A 94 -11.71 2.36 -8.96
N MET A 95 -11.67 3.43 -8.15
CA MET A 95 -11.45 3.34 -6.71
C MET A 95 -12.57 2.56 -6.02
N ALA A 96 -13.83 2.88 -6.34
CA ALA A 96 -14.98 2.17 -5.81
C ALA A 96 -14.94 0.66 -6.12
N ALA A 97 -14.55 0.29 -7.34
CA ALA A 97 -14.41 -1.12 -7.74
C ALA A 97 -13.28 -1.83 -6.98
N ILE A 98 -12.16 -1.15 -6.73
CA ILE A 98 -11.05 -1.70 -5.92
C ILE A 98 -11.50 -1.93 -4.48
N LEU A 99 -12.10 -0.90 -3.85
CA LEU A 99 -12.55 -0.95 -2.46
C LEU A 99 -13.61 -2.02 -2.23
N ASN A 100 -14.60 -2.10 -3.12
CA ASN A 100 -15.67 -3.11 -3.05
C ASN A 100 -15.15 -4.55 -3.30
N GLY A 101 -13.96 -4.70 -3.89
CA GLY A 101 -13.32 -5.99 -4.11
C GLY A 101 -12.45 -6.48 -2.94
N LEU A 102 -12.30 -5.69 -1.88
CA LEU A 102 -11.53 -6.07 -0.69
C LEU A 102 -12.33 -7.04 0.19
N SER A 103 -11.60 -7.86 0.94
CA SER A 103 -12.14 -8.68 2.04
C SER A 103 -11.82 -8.03 3.39
N ASP A 104 -12.43 -8.56 4.46
CA ASP A 104 -12.15 -8.09 5.82
C ASP A 104 -10.66 -8.23 6.15
N LYS A 105 -10.10 -7.14 6.68
CA LYS A 105 -8.70 -6.92 7.08
C LYS A 105 -7.68 -6.97 5.93
N ASP A 106 -8.11 -6.97 4.68
CA ASP A 106 -7.20 -6.87 3.53
C ASP A 106 -6.37 -5.59 3.57
N VAL A 107 -5.18 -5.67 2.98
CA VAL A 107 -4.30 -4.51 2.81
C VAL A 107 -4.42 -3.99 1.39
N LEU A 108 -4.84 -2.73 1.24
CA LEU A 108 -4.81 -2.02 -0.03
C LEU A 108 -3.55 -1.14 -0.07
N PHE A 109 -2.61 -1.46 -0.95
CA PHE A 109 -1.42 -0.65 -1.17
C PHE A 109 -1.55 0.23 -2.41
N ILE A 110 -1.36 1.54 -2.24
CA ILE A 110 -1.36 2.52 -3.32
C ILE A 110 0.01 3.18 -3.40
N ASP A 111 0.82 2.80 -4.39
CA ASP A 111 2.07 3.50 -4.67
C ASP A 111 1.82 4.85 -5.33
N GLU A 112 2.72 5.80 -5.12
CA GLU A 112 2.60 7.17 -5.65
C GLU A 112 1.21 7.78 -5.34
N ILE A 113 0.71 7.58 -4.12
CA ILE A 113 -0.65 7.98 -3.70
C ILE A 113 -0.90 9.48 -3.90
N HIS A 114 0.15 10.30 -3.85
CA HIS A 114 0.10 11.74 -4.11
C HIS A 114 -0.29 12.11 -5.56
N ARG A 115 -0.37 11.13 -6.45
CA ARG A 115 -0.78 11.30 -7.86
C ARG A 115 -2.24 10.97 -8.09
N LEU A 116 -2.99 10.60 -7.05
CA LEU A 116 -4.44 10.53 -7.13
C LEU A 116 -5.02 11.89 -7.51
N ASN A 117 -6.00 11.89 -8.41
CA ASN A 117 -6.74 13.11 -8.68
C ASN A 117 -7.75 13.36 -7.54
N ARG A 118 -8.15 14.62 -7.39
CA ARG A 118 -9.04 15.07 -6.31
C ARG A 118 -10.36 14.28 -6.24
N GLN A 119 -10.96 13.94 -7.38
CA GLN A 119 -12.24 13.23 -7.40
C GLN A 119 -12.10 11.80 -6.87
N VAL A 120 -10.98 11.13 -7.16
CA VAL A 120 -10.66 9.81 -6.61
C VAL A 120 -10.33 9.91 -5.13
N GLU A 121 -9.57 10.93 -4.73
CA GLU A 121 -9.21 11.17 -3.32
C GLU A 121 -10.45 11.40 -2.43
N GLU A 122 -11.44 12.13 -2.94
CA GLU A 122 -12.71 12.37 -2.23
C GLU A 122 -13.51 11.07 -1.97
N VAL A 123 -13.33 10.02 -2.78
CA VAL A 123 -13.91 8.69 -2.52
C VAL A 123 -13.21 7.98 -1.36
N LEU A 124 -11.90 8.19 -1.18
CA LEU A 124 -11.13 7.54 -0.12
C LEU A 124 -11.48 8.07 1.27
N TYR A 125 -11.90 9.32 1.41
CA TYR A 125 -12.16 9.92 2.73
C TYR A 125 -13.17 9.11 3.57
N PRO A 126 -14.41 8.88 3.11
CA PRO A 126 -15.36 8.06 3.87
C PRO A 126 -14.96 6.59 3.93
N ALA A 127 -14.20 6.09 2.95
CA ALA A 127 -13.70 4.71 2.96
C ALA A 127 -12.70 4.48 4.10
N MET A 128 -11.86 5.48 4.38
CA MET A 128 -10.87 5.45 5.46
C MET A 128 -11.46 5.74 6.84
N GLU A 129 -12.45 6.63 6.92
CA GLU A 129 -13.03 7.06 8.21
C GLU A 129 -14.13 6.13 8.69
N ASP A 130 -15.06 5.79 7.81
CA ASP A 130 -16.31 5.12 8.15
C ASP A 130 -16.49 3.77 7.44
N TYR A 131 -15.48 3.31 6.69
CA TYR A 131 -15.55 2.09 5.87
C TYR A 131 -16.79 2.05 4.97
N CYS A 132 -17.03 3.13 4.24
CA CYS A 132 -18.15 3.22 3.31
C CYS A 132 -17.80 4.10 2.11
N ILE A 133 -18.57 3.97 1.03
CA ILE A 133 -18.49 4.85 -0.13
C ILE A 133 -19.89 5.17 -0.66
N ASP A 134 -20.04 6.37 -1.22
CA ASP A 134 -21.24 6.76 -1.96
C ASP A 134 -21.06 6.49 -3.45
N ILE A 135 -21.98 5.73 -4.04
CA ILE A 135 -21.96 5.36 -5.46
C ILE A 135 -23.24 5.88 -6.13
N MET A 136 -23.05 6.56 -7.26
CA MET A 136 -24.16 6.97 -8.13
C MET A 136 -24.62 5.81 -9.00
N ILE A 137 -25.86 5.35 -8.80
CA ILE A 137 -26.51 4.35 -9.66
C ILE A 137 -27.50 5.03 -10.60
N GLY A 138 -27.41 4.70 -11.89
CA GLY A 138 -28.27 5.23 -12.94
C GLY A 138 -27.58 6.31 -13.79
N LYS A 139 -28.33 6.92 -14.72
CA LYS A 139 -27.82 7.98 -15.60
C LYS A 139 -28.82 9.13 -15.66
N GLY A 140 -28.29 10.36 -15.72
CA GLY A 140 -29.11 11.56 -15.88
C GLY A 140 -29.93 11.91 -14.63
N PRO A 141 -31.08 12.60 -14.78
CA PRO A 141 -31.88 13.11 -13.66
C PRO A 141 -32.44 12.04 -12.71
N THR A 142 -32.43 10.78 -13.11
CA THR A 142 -32.91 9.64 -12.31
C THR A 142 -31.81 8.93 -11.53
N ALA A 143 -30.56 9.40 -11.63
CA ALA A 143 -29.46 8.84 -10.88
C ALA A 143 -29.68 9.03 -9.37
N LYS A 144 -29.45 7.97 -8.60
CA LYS A 144 -29.57 7.98 -7.14
C LYS A 144 -28.20 7.69 -6.53
N SER A 145 -27.86 8.43 -5.48
CA SER A 145 -26.73 8.07 -4.64
C SER A 145 -27.14 6.97 -3.68
N ILE A 146 -26.37 5.89 -3.62
CA ILE A 146 -26.49 4.84 -2.62
C ILE A 146 -25.20 4.78 -1.79
N ARG A 147 -25.34 4.55 -0.49
CA ARG A 147 -24.20 4.26 0.38
C ARG A 147 -23.94 2.75 0.37
N LEU A 148 -22.69 2.37 0.15
CA LEU A 148 -22.23 0.99 0.19
C LEU A 148 -21.25 0.84 1.35
N ASP A 149 -21.51 -0.14 2.21
CA ASP A 149 -20.63 -0.48 3.32
C ASP A 149 -19.47 -1.34 2.81
N LEU A 150 -18.27 -1.05 3.29
CA LEU A 150 -17.05 -1.77 2.97
C LEU A 150 -16.64 -2.66 4.15
N PRO A 151 -15.93 -3.77 3.89
CA PRO A 151 -15.22 -4.46 4.96
C PRO A 151 -14.17 -3.53 5.57
N LYS A 152 -13.77 -3.81 6.81
CA LYS A 152 -12.62 -3.11 7.38
C LYS A 152 -11.38 -3.51 6.61
N PHE A 153 -10.53 -2.55 6.28
CA PHE A 153 -9.30 -2.80 5.52
C PHE A 153 -8.20 -1.85 6.00
N THR A 154 -6.96 -2.13 5.63
CA THR A 154 -5.84 -1.23 5.89
C THR A 154 -5.35 -0.62 4.58
N LEU A 155 -5.53 0.69 4.41
CA LEU A 155 -4.86 1.44 3.36
C LEU A 155 -3.39 1.67 3.72
N ILE A 156 -2.48 1.27 2.83
CA ILE A 156 -1.07 1.66 2.87
C ILE A 156 -0.78 2.57 1.67
N GLY A 157 -0.60 3.87 1.92
CA GLY A 157 -0.14 4.83 0.93
C GLY A 157 1.38 4.87 0.87
N ALA A 158 1.96 4.90 -0.33
CA ALA A 158 3.38 5.16 -0.52
C ALA A 158 3.61 6.41 -1.37
N THR A 159 4.62 7.21 -1.00
CA THR A 159 4.96 8.42 -1.75
C THR A 159 6.45 8.74 -1.68
N THR A 160 7.01 9.26 -2.77
CA THR A 160 8.33 9.91 -2.77
C THR A 160 8.24 11.39 -2.40
N ARG A 161 7.03 11.95 -2.35
CA ARG A 161 6.76 13.40 -2.22
C ARG A 161 5.69 13.66 -1.17
N ALA A 162 6.03 13.48 0.11
CA ALA A 162 5.08 13.66 1.22
C ALA A 162 4.42 15.05 1.22
N GLY A 163 5.15 16.10 0.86
CA GLY A 163 4.64 17.47 0.78
C GLY A 163 3.60 17.72 -0.32
N LEU A 164 3.34 16.75 -1.21
CA LEU A 164 2.29 16.85 -2.22
C LEU A 164 0.96 16.24 -1.78
N LEU A 165 0.92 15.48 -0.67
CA LEU A 165 -0.37 14.99 -0.17
C LEU A 165 -1.17 16.18 0.37
N THR A 166 -2.48 16.15 0.10
CA THR A 166 -3.39 17.10 0.74
C THR A 166 -3.42 16.83 2.25
N ALA A 167 -3.67 17.88 3.04
CA ALA A 167 -3.86 17.71 4.48
C ALA A 167 -5.02 16.74 4.79
N PRO A 168 -6.21 16.84 4.15
CA PRO A 168 -7.29 15.89 4.38
C PRO A 168 -6.89 14.42 4.22
N LEU A 169 -6.17 14.05 3.15
CA LEU A 169 -5.75 12.67 2.97
C LEU A 169 -4.67 12.26 3.99
N ARG A 170 -3.68 13.13 4.21
CA ARG A 170 -2.57 12.84 5.14
C ARG A 170 -3.05 12.62 6.56
N ASP A 171 -3.99 13.43 7.04
CA ASP A 171 -4.42 13.44 8.43
C ASP A 171 -5.30 12.21 8.78
N ARG A 172 -5.73 11.42 7.78
CA ARG A 172 -6.45 10.15 7.94
C ARG A 172 -5.54 8.93 8.10
N PHE A 173 -4.22 9.09 7.95
CA PHE A 173 -3.27 8.02 8.24
C PHE A 173 -2.94 8.00 9.73
N GLY A 174 -3.27 6.89 10.40
CA GLY A 174 -2.97 6.68 11.81
C GLY A 174 -1.48 6.42 12.07
N VAL A 175 -0.78 5.88 11.09
CA VAL A 175 0.66 5.60 11.16
C VAL A 175 1.36 6.29 10.00
N ILE A 176 2.39 7.08 10.27
CA ILE A 176 3.16 7.79 9.25
C ILE A 176 4.64 7.49 9.47
N GLU A 177 5.28 6.82 8.52
CA GLU A 177 6.66 6.36 8.64
C GLU A 177 7.55 6.88 7.50
N HIS A 178 8.69 7.45 7.88
CA HIS A 178 9.74 7.89 6.97
C HIS A 178 10.76 6.77 6.78
N LEU A 179 10.90 6.29 5.54
CA LEU A 179 11.95 5.35 5.21
C LEU A 179 13.22 6.11 4.83
N GLU A 180 14.32 5.77 5.49
CA GLU A 180 15.61 6.43 5.31
C GLU A 180 16.52 5.61 4.38
N PHE A 181 17.60 6.24 3.89
CA PHE A 181 18.60 5.48 3.16
C PHE A 181 19.25 4.43 4.06
N TYR A 182 19.42 3.23 3.52
CA TYR A 182 20.17 2.18 4.19
C TYR A 182 21.62 2.60 4.40
N SER A 183 22.15 2.27 5.58
CA SER A 183 23.57 2.32 5.84
C SER A 183 24.33 1.34 4.93
N ILE A 184 25.63 1.59 4.75
CA ILE A 184 26.49 0.71 3.95
C ILE A 184 26.47 -0.72 4.49
N ASP A 185 26.41 -0.90 5.80
CA ASP A 185 26.41 -2.23 6.41
C ASP A 185 25.08 -2.97 6.23
N GLU A 186 23.94 -2.26 6.28
CA GLU A 186 22.64 -2.82 5.91
C GLU A 186 22.61 -3.21 4.42
N LEU A 187 23.15 -2.38 3.53
CA LEU A 187 23.23 -2.69 2.10
C LEU A 187 24.10 -3.93 1.84
N LYS A 188 25.24 -4.06 2.51
CA LYS A 188 26.08 -5.28 2.42
C LYS A 188 25.31 -6.52 2.87
N LEU A 189 24.49 -6.39 3.93
CA LEU A 189 23.69 -7.48 4.44
C LEU A 189 22.60 -7.85 3.43
N ILE A 190 21.88 -6.86 2.88
CA ILE A 190 20.88 -7.07 1.82
C ILE A 190 21.51 -7.85 0.67
N ILE A 191 22.67 -7.44 0.15
CA ILE A 191 23.35 -8.13 -0.97
C ILE A 191 23.71 -9.57 -0.63
N LYS A 192 24.10 -9.87 0.62
CA LYS A 192 24.46 -11.24 1.04
C LYS A 192 23.26 -12.18 1.19
N HIS A 193 22.08 -11.60 1.40
CA HIS A 193 20.83 -12.32 1.65
C HIS A 193 19.83 -12.18 0.48
N SER A 194 20.25 -11.56 -0.62
CA SER A 194 19.53 -11.46 -1.91
C SER A 194 20.17 -12.36 -2.98
#